data_AF-A0A2D8L5Z4-F1
#
_entry.id   AF-A0A2D8L5Z4-F1
#
_cell.length_a   1.000
_cell.length_b   1.000
_cell.length_c   1.000
_cell.angle_alpha   90.00
_cell.angle_beta   90.00
_cell.angle_gamma   90.00
#
_symmetry.space_group_name_H-M   'P 1'
#
loop_
_entity.id
_entity.type
_entity.pdbx_description
1 polymer ?
#
loop_
_entity_poly.entity_id
_entity_poly.type
_entity_poly.pdbx_seq_one_letter_code
_entity_poly.pdbx_strand_id
1 'polypeptide(L)' 'MQGSELFSVAGKVACVTGASSGLGRHAAKVLVDAGARVVGVARRAASLAEWRAEAGS' A
#
# COMPACT_ATOMS: atom_id res chain seq x y z
N MET A 1 -25.71 -8.12 2.65
CA MET A 1 -24.29 -7.78 2.79
C MET A 1 -24.11 -6.37 2.27
N GLN A 2 -23.61 -5.43 3.08
CA GLN A 2 -23.40 -4.05 2.64
C GLN A 2 -22.21 -4.02 1.66
N GLY A 3 -22.32 -3.24 0.58
CA GLY A 3 -21.33 -3.24 -0.50
C GLY A 3 -19.92 -2.85 -0.05
N SER A 4 -19.78 -2.06 1.02
CA SER A 4 -18.50 -1.69 1.62
C SER A 4 -17.71 -2.88 2.16
N GLU A 5 -18.39 -3.89 2.72
CA GLU A 5 -17.74 -5.07 3.30
C GLU A 5 -17.16 -5.98 2.23
N LEU A 6 -17.80 -6.06 1.04
CA LEU A 6 -17.32 -6.85 -0.09
C LEU A 6 -15.98 -6.37 -0.64
N PHE A 7 -15.71 -5.07 -0.53
CA PHE A 7 -14.49 -4.43 -1.05
C PHE A 7 -13.48 -4.07 0.04
N SER A 8 -13.76 -4.42 1.30
CA SER A 8 -12.86 -4.10 2.41
C SER A 8 -11.56 -4.91 2.32
N VAL A 9 -10.44 -4.19 2.45
CA VAL A 9 -9.09 -4.76 2.54
C VAL A 9 -8.52 -4.68 3.96
N ALA A 10 -9.30 -4.19 4.92
CA ALA A 10 -8.87 -4.04 6.30
C ALA A 10 -8.38 -5.38 6.88
N GLY A 11 -7.21 -5.37 7.52
CA GLY A 11 -6.58 -6.55 8.11
C GLY A 11 -5.95 -7.54 7.11
N LYS A 12 -6.12 -7.33 5.80
CA LYS A 12 -5.48 -8.16 4.76
C LYS A 12 -4.01 -7.77 4.58
N VAL A 13 -3.26 -8.63 3.89
CA VAL A 13 -1.89 -8.35 3.45
C VAL A 13 -1.88 -8.20 1.94
N ALA A 14 -1.31 -7.10 1.43
CA ALA A 14 -1.19 -6.84 0.00
C ALA A 14 0.28 -6.64 -0.40
N CYS A 15 0.70 -7.27 -1.51
CA CYS A 15 2.02 -7.05 -2.11
C CYS A 15 1.87 -6.12 -3.32
N VAL A 16 2.59 -4.99 -3.31
CA VAL A 16 2.53 -4.00 -4.39
C VAL A 16 3.90 -3.88 -5.05
N THR A 17 3.99 -4.29 -6.31
CA THR A 17 5.18 -4.07 -7.14
C THR A 17 5.15 -2.67 -7.75
N GLY A 18 6.32 -2.07 -7.95
CA GLY A 18 6.42 -0.68 -8.42
C GLY A 18 6.00 0.36 -7.36
N ALA A 19 6.01 0.00 -6.08
CA ALA A 19 5.55 0.86 -4.97
C ALA A 19 6.41 2.13 -4.74
N SER A 20 7.54 2.28 -5.44
CA SER A 20 8.45 3.43 -5.26
C SER A 20 7.95 4.75 -5.86
N SER A 21 7.02 4.73 -6.83
CA SER A 21 6.59 5.95 -7.54
C SER A 21 5.26 5.79 -8.28
N GLY A 22 4.68 6.89 -8.75
CA GLY A 22 3.53 6.90 -9.64
C GLY A 22 2.31 6.14 -9.08
N LEU A 23 1.62 5.41 -9.96
CA LEU A 23 0.42 4.64 -9.60
C LEU A 23 0.69 3.55 -8.55
N GLY A 24 1.85 2.89 -8.62
CA GLY A 24 2.21 1.85 -7.63
C GLY A 24 2.34 2.42 -6.22
N ARG A 25 3.00 3.58 -6.08
CA ARG A 25 3.08 4.30 -4.78
C ARG A 25 1.72 4.73 -4.28
N HIS A 26 0.89 5.29 -5.18
CA HIS A 26 -0.45 5.74 -4.83
C HIS A 26 -1.34 4.57 -4.38
N ALA A 27 -1.35 3.47 -5.13
CA ALA A 27 -2.10 2.26 -4.77
C ALA A 27 -1.65 1.68 -3.42
N ALA A 28 -0.33 1.61 -3.19
CA ALA A 28 0.22 1.15 -1.92
C ALA A 28 -0.25 2.02 -0.75
N LYS A 29 -0.28 3.35 -0.92
CA LYS A 29 -0.79 4.27 0.11
C LYS A 29 -2.28 4.10 0.36
N VAL A 30 -3.11 4.02 -0.68
CA VAL A 30 -4.56 3.80 -0.54
C VAL A 30 -4.86 2.49 0.21
N LEU A 31 -4.10 1.42 -0.06
CA LEU A 31 -4.26 0.15 0.65
C LEU A 31 -3.89 0.25 2.13
N VAL A 32 -2.81 0.96 2.47
CA VAL A 32 -2.45 1.25 3.87
C VAL A 32 -3.54 2.06 4.55
N ASP A 33 -3.99 3.16 3.92
CA ASP A 33 -5.02 4.05 4.45
C ASP A 33 -6.37 3.30 4.63
N ALA A 34 -6.63 2.27 3.83
CA ALA A 34 -7.79 1.37 3.94
C ALA A 34 -7.61 0.23 4.99
N GLY A 35 -6.51 0.23 5.74
CA GLY A 35 -6.26 -0.71 6.84
C GLY A 35 -5.62 -2.04 6.44
N ALA A 36 -5.09 -2.15 5.22
CA ALA A 36 -4.28 -3.31 4.82
C ALA A 36 -2.84 -3.17 5.32
N ARG A 37 -2.19 -4.31 5.57
CA ARG A 37 -0.73 -4.38 5.73
C ARG A 37 -0.10 -4.51 4.36
N VAL A 38 0.78 -3.59 3.99
CA VAL A 38 1.33 -3.53 2.63
C VAL A 38 2.82 -3.87 2.60
N VAL A 39 3.20 -4.77 1.69
CA VAL A 39 4.59 -5.07 1.32
C VAL A 39 4.89 -4.37 0.01
N GLY A 40 5.67 -3.29 0.05
CA GLY A 40 6.11 -2.55 -1.14
C GLY A 40 7.37 -3.16 -1.76
N VAL A 41 7.34 -3.44 -3.06
CA VAL A 41 8.47 -4.01 -3.83
C VAL A 41 8.83 -3.10 -4.99
N ALA A 42 10.09 -2.68 -5.08
CA ALA A 42 10.62 -1.88 -6.17
C ALA A 42 12.15 -1.96 -6.20
N ARG A 43 12.74 -1.53 -7.33
CA ARG A 43 14.20 -1.55 -7.54
C ARG A 43 14.97 -0.49 -6.72
N ARG A 44 14.31 0.61 -6.34
CA ARG A 44 14.94 1.76 -5.68
C ARG A 44 14.63 1.74 -4.19
N ALA A 45 15.59 1.29 -3.39
CA ALA A 45 15.42 1.16 -1.94
C ALA A 45 15.15 2.50 -1.23
N ALA A 46 15.83 3.58 -1.63
CA ALA A 46 15.65 4.91 -1.04
C ALA A 46 14.19 5.39 -1.18
N SER A 47 13.62 5.30 -2.39
CA SER A 47 12.23 5.69 -2.64
C SER A 47 11.20 4.83 -1.87
N LEU A 48 11.50 3.55 -1.63
CA LEU A 48 10.68 2.70 -0.76
C LEU A 48 10.76 3.12 0.71
N ALA A 49 11.95 3.50 1.19
CA ALA A 49 12.15 3.98 2.54
C ALA A 49 11.44 5.32 2.78
N GLU A 50 11.54 6.25 1.82
CA GLU A 50 10.78 7.51 1.82
C GLU A 50 9.27 7.25 1.87
N TRP A 51 8.77 6.37 0.99
CA TRP A 51 7.36 6.00 1.00
C TRP A 51 6.93 5.39 2.33
N ARG A 52 7.73 4.49 2.90
CA ARG A 52 7.42 3.87 4.20
C ARG A 52 7.34 4.91 5.32
N ALA A 53 8.24 5.89 5.32
CA ALA A 53 8.22 6.98 6.28
C ALA A 53 6.96 7.87 6.12
N GLU A 54 6.54 8.14 4.89
CA GLU A 54 5.30 8.88 4.59
C GLU A 54 4.01 8.10 4.92
N ALA A 55 3.99 6.80 4.65
CA ALA A 55 2.80 5.97 4.76
C ALA A 55 2.41 5.69 6.23
N GLY A 56 3.38 5.80 7.15
CA GLY A 56 3.20 5.39 8.55
C GLY A 56 3.18 3.86 8.65
N SER A 57 4.06 3.33 9.49
CA SER A 57 4.05 1.92 9.90
C SER A 57 4.09 1.84 11.41
#